data_AF-A0A482PI28-F1
#
_entry.id   AF-A0A482PI28-F1
#
_cell.length_a   1.000
_cell.length_b   1.000
_cell.length_c   1.000
_cell.angle_alpha   90.00
_cell.angle_beta   90.00
_cell.angle_gamma   90.00
#
_symmetry.space_group_name_H-M   'P 1'
#
loop_
_entity.id
_entity.type
_entity.pdbx_description
1 polymer ?
#
loop_
_entity_poly.entity_id
_entity_poly.type
_entity_poly.pdbx_seq_one_letter_code
_entity_poly.pdbx_strand_id
1 'polypeptide(L)'
;MPNSLSVRNTLLVLLSLITAFLLLTGGMGMYASTHNITSWAWFGAMWGVMLATIALLAVAWLMLRNNILNPLDSLVKQLERLATGDLSATESRYASAEFNRLQAALEGMRVALSESVKRVRKASSQIDTGSHKLAAGNMNLAVRTESTATSLEQTAASIEQLTATVKQNAENAGQAHQLAKLVSDTADRGSEMVCYVIEKMRDISGSSNRIADILGVIDGIAFQTNILALNASVEAARAGEQGRGFAVVAGEVRNLASRSAEAAKEIRTLIGDSQAQVHEGSDLAMQAGETMDEIANEVMQMTTLMREIASASQEQSRGIEQVNVAVSQMDETAQQNAALVQQSSAATRSLEEQSQALIEAMSAFKLQTA
;
A
#
# COMPACT_ATOMS: atom_id res chain seq x y z
N MET A 1 -54.49 -60.94 15.25
CA MET A 1 -54.79 -59.74 14.44
C MET A 1 -56.25 -59.88 13.99
N PRO A 2 -57.15 -58.96 14.35
CA PRO A 2 -58.53 -59.05 13.90
C PRO A 2 -58.54 -58.83 12.39
N ASN A 3 -59.27 -59.69 11.67
CA ASN A 3 -59.47 -59.59 10.23
C ASN A 3 -60.14 -58.25 9.92
N SER A 4 -59.34 -57.22 9.60
CA SER A 4 -59.86 -55.99 9.04
C SER A 4 -60.40 -56.35 7.66
N LEU A 5 -61.72 -56.52 7.59
CA LEU A 5 -62.41 -56.60 6.32
C LEU A 5 -61.98 -55.39 5.49
N SER A 6 -61.41 -55.63 4.31
CA SER A 6 -61.16 -54.56 3.35
C SER A 6 -62.46 -53.78 3.18
N VAL A 7 -62.38 -52.46 3.07
CA VAL A 7 -63.57 -51.62 2.83
C VAL A 7 -64.40 -52.17 1.66
N ARG A 8 -63.71 -52.75 0.67
CA ARG A 8 -64.27 -53.48 -0.46
C ARG A 8 -65.11 -54.69 -0.04
N ASN A 9 -64.59 -55.56 0.84
CA ASN A 9 -65.32 -56.75 1.29
C ASN A 9 -66.49 -56.39 2.20
N THR A 10 -66.37 -55.38 3.07
CA THR A 10 -67.50 -54.88 3.88
C THR A 10 -68.60 -54.29 3.01
N LEU A 11 -68.25 -53.51 1.97
CA LEU A 11 -69.20 -53.00 0.98
C LEU A 11 -69.88 -54.12 0.19
N LEU A 12 -69.12 -55.12 -0.28
CA LEU A 12 -69.67 -56.25 -1.03
C LEU A 12 -70.62 -57.09 -0.17
N VAL A 13 -70.27 -57.35 1.09
CA VAL A 13 -71.12 -58.06 2.04
C VAL A 13 -72.39 -57.26 2.32
N LEU A 14 -72.28 -55.95 2.57
CA LEU A 14 -73.45 -55.09 2.78
C LEU A 14 -74.39 -55.05 1.58
N LEU A 15 -73.83 -54.89 0.38
CA LEU A 15 -74.59 -54.87 -0.86
C LEU A 15 -75.29 -56.22 -1.07
N SER A 16 -74.58 -57.34 -0.86
CA SER A 16 -75.14 -58.68 -0.98
C SER A 16 -76.27 -58.93 0.03
N LEU A 17 -76.12 -58.52 1.29
CA LEU A 17 -77.14 -58.65 2.33
C LEU A 17 -78.38 -57.81 2.03
N ILE A 18 -78.21 -56.57 1.58
CA ILE A 18 -79.32 -55.70 1.17
C ILE A 18 -80.06 -56.31 -0.04
N THR A 19 -79.32 -56.80 -1.05
CA THR A 19 -79.94 -57.45 -2.22
C THR A 19 -80.67 -58.74 -1.88
N ALA A 20 -80.08 -59.61 -1.05
CA ALA A 20 -80.72 -60.85 -0.59
C ALA A 20 -81.98 -60.56 0.23
N PHE A 21 -81.95 -59.54 1.07
CA PHE A 21 -83.10 -59.14 1.88
C PHE A 21 -84.21 -58.54 1.00
N LEU A 22 -83.89 -57.67 0.03
CA LEU A 22 -84.85 -57.13 -0.94
C LEU A 22 -85.52 -58.22 -1.79
N LEU A 23 -84.77 -59.26 -2.18
CA LEU A 23 -85.32 -60.41 -2.90
C LEU A 23 -86.27 -61.24 -2.02
N LEU A 24 -85.94 -61.42 -0.73
CA LEU A 24 -86.80 -62.11 0.24
C LEU A 24 -88.09 -61.34 0.52
N THR A 25 -88.03 -60.02 0.69
CA THR A 25 -89.22 -59.19 0.93
C THR A 25 -90.11 -59.12 -0.30
N GLY A 26 -89.54 -58.94 -1.49
CA GLY A 26 -90.27 -58.97 -2.77
C GLY A 26 -90.91 -60.33 -3.05
N GLY A 27 -90.20 -61.42 -2.74
CA GLY A 27 -90.71 -62.79 -2.86
C GLY A 27 -91.87 -63.10 -1.91
N MET A 28 -91.78 -62.69 -0.64
CA MET A 28 -92.89 -62.82 0.32
C MET A 28 -94.11 -61.97 -0.08
N GLY A 29 -93.90 -60.75 -0.60
CA GLY A 29 -94.98 -59.90 -1.09
C GLY A 29 -95.75 -60.50 -2.27
N MET A 30 -95.04 -61.09 -3.24
CA MET A 30 -95.67 -61.81 -4.37
C MET A 30 -96.41 -63.08 -3.91
N TYR A 31 -95.85 -63.82 -2.96
CA TYR A 31 -96.49 -65.00 -2.38
C TYR A 31 -97.79 -64.65 -1.63
N ALA A 32 -97.77 -63.57 -0.84
CA ALA A 32 -98.94 -63.09 -0.12
C ALA A 32 -100.03 -62.50 -1.05
N SER A 33 -99.65 -61.95 -2.21
CA SER A 33 -100.62 -61.41 -3.18
C SER A 33 -101.34 -62.49 -4.00
N THR A 34 -100.78 -63.70 -4.12
CA THR A 34 -101.33 -64.80 -4.93
C THR A 34 -102.24 -65.74 -4.16
N HIS A 35 -102.09 -65.82 -2.82
CA HIS A 35 -103.00 -66.55 -1.94
C HIS A 35 -103.81 -65.54 -1.11
N ASN A 36 -105.14 -65.63 -1.12
CA ASN A 36 -106.05 -64.70 -0.45
C ASN A 36 -106.03 -64.86 1.09
N ILE A 37 -104.86 -64.68 1.72
CA ILE A 37 -104.60 -64.96 3.12
C ILE A 37 -104.79 -63.69 3.95
N THR A 38 -106.01 -63.47 4.44
CA THR A 38 -106.35 -62.34 5.33
C THR A 38 -106.19 -62.73 6.81
N SER A 39 -105.03 -63.27 7.20
CA SER A 39 -104.75 -63.57 8.60
C SER A 39 -103.91 -62.46 9.23
N TRP A 40 -104.28 -62.05 10.45
CA TRP A 40 -103.53 -61.05 11.23
C TRP A 40 -102.06 -61.44 11.44
N ALA A 41 -101.73 -62.73 11.33
CA ALA A 41 -100.36 -63.26 11.40
C ALA A 41 -99.48 -62.84 10.19
N TRP A 42 -100.04 -62.70 8.99
CA TRP A 42 -99.28 -62.26 7.81
C TRP A 42 -98.96 -60.77 7.83
N PHE A 43 -99.88 -59.93 8.33
CA PHE A 43 -99.58 -58.52 8.58
C PHE A 43 -98.46 -58.37 9.61
N GLY A 44 -98.46 -59.17 10.69
CA GLY A 44 -97.37 -59.20 11.67
C GLY A 44 -96.02 -59.61 11.07
N ALA A 45 -96.00 -60.63 10.21
CA ALA A 45 -94.79 -61.06 9.51
C ALA A 45 -94.26 -59.99 8.54
N MET A 46 -95.14 -59.31 7.79
CA MET A 46 -94.76 -58.24 6.87
C MET A 46 -94.19 -57.01 7.60
N TRP A 47 -94.81 -56.62 8.72
CA TRP A 47 -94.28 -55.55 9.59
C TRP A 47 -92.94 -55.93 10.22
N GLY A 48 -92.77 -57.19 10.64
CA GLY A 48 -91.49 -57.70 11.16
C GLY A 48 -90.38 -57.67 10.12
N VAL A 49 -90.68 -58.07 8.88
CA VAL A 49 -89.74 -57.99 7.75
C VAL A 49 -89.42 -56.54 7.41
N MET A 50 -90.41 -55.64 7.40
CA MET A 50 -90.20 -54.22 7.13
C MET A 50 -89.29 -53.55 8.18
N LEU A 51 -89.55 -53.80 9.46
CA LEU A 51 -88.71 -53.32 10.57
C LEU A 51 -87.30 -53.89 10.49
N ALA A 52 -87.15 -55.16 10.13
CA ALA A 52 -85.85 -55.78 9.91
C ALA A 52 -85.10 -55.13 8.73
N THR A 53 -85.76 -54.79 7.62
CA THR A 53 -85.14 -54.00 6.52
C THR A 53 -84.64 -52.64 7.01
N ILE A 54 -85.47 -51.92 7.76
CA ILE A 54 -85.12 -50.58 8.26
C ILE A 54 -83.94 -50.67 9.24
N ALA A 55 -83.93 -51.67 10.12
CA ALA A 55 -82.81 -51.93 11.01
C ALA A 55 -81.52 -52.29 10.23
N LEU A 56 -81.63 -53.10 9.17
CA LEU A 56 -80.50 -53.47 8.32
C LEU A 56 -79.94 -52.25 7.57
N LEU A 57 -80.81 -51.38 7.05
CA LEU A 57 -80.43 -50.12 6.41
C LEU A 57 -79.81 -49.13 7.41
N ALA A 58 -80.32 -49.06 8.65
CA ALA A 58 -79.75 -48.23 9.69
C ALA A 58 -78.35 -48.73 10.10
N VAL A 59 -78.16 -50.04 10.24
CA VAL A 59 -76.85 -50.66 10.50
C VAL A 59 -75.90 -50.46 9.32
N ALA A 60 -76.39 -50.60 8.09
CA ALA A 60 -75.64 -50.32 6.86
C ALA A 60 -75.14 -48.88 6.82
N TRP A 61 -76.03 -47.92 7.11
CA TRP A 61 -75.70 -46.50 7.14
C TRP A 61 -74.72 -46.17 8.27
N LEU A 62 -74.90 -46.74 9.47
CA LEU A 62 -73.97 -46.57 10.59
C LEU A 62 -72.58 -47.15 10.26
N MET A 63 -72.51 -48.33 9.64
CA MET A 63 -71.25 -48.91 9.16
C MET A 63 -70.61 -48.04 8.09
N LEU A 64 -71.36 -47.59 7.09
CA LEU A 64 -70.84 -46.71 6.02
C LEU A 64 -70.31 -45.40 6.61
N ARG A 65 -71.06 -44.79 7.53
CA ARG A 65 -70.69 -43.54 8.20
C ARG A 65 -69.42 -43.71 9.04
N ASN A 66 -69.39 -44.70 9.94
CA ASN A 66 -68.25 -44.85 10.85
C ASN A 66 -67.00 -45.47 10.20
N ASN A 67 -67.17 -46.41 9.25
CA ASN A 67 -66.03 -47.12 8.67
C ASN A 67 -65.49 -46.48 7.38
N ILE A 68 -66.24 -45.60 6.72
CA ILE A 68 -65.84 -44.98 5.45
C ILE A 68 -65.89 -43.46 5.52
N LEU A 69 -67.05 -42.85 5.82
CA LEU A 69 -67.20 -41.39 5.75
C LEU A 69 -66.37 -40.66 6.82
N ASN A 70 -66.40 -41.10 8.09
CA ASN A 70 -65.63 -40.45 9.16
C ASN A 70 -64.10 -40.57 8.97
N PRO A 71 -63.53 -41.74 8.57
CA PRO A 71 -62.12 -41.83 8.21
C PRO A 71 -61.73 -40.94 7.04
N LEU A 72 -62.57 -40.88 6.01
CA LEU A 72 -62.31 -40.07 4.83
C LEU A 72 -62.36 -38.57 5.14
N ASP A 73 -63.34 -38.11 5.92
CA ASP A 73 -63.41 -36.73 6.44
C ASP A 73 -62.18 -36.37 7.28
N SER A 74 -61.66 -37.31 8.07
CA SER A 74 -60.43 -37.10 8.86
C SER A 74 -59.19 -36.96 7.96
N LEU A 75 -59.09 -37.75 6.90
CA LEU A 75 -57.99 -37.67 5.92
C LEU A 75 -58.08 -36.38 5.08
N VAL A 76 -59.28 -35.94 4.72
CA VAL A 76 -59.52 -34.66 4.05
C VAL A 76 -59.08 -33.51 4.96
N LYS A 77 -59.45 -33.52 6.23
CA LYS A 77 -58.98 -32.51 7.21
C LYS A 77 -57.46 -32.50 7.37
N GLN A 78 -56.80 -33.66 7.33
CA GLN A 78 -55.33 -33.72 7.33
C GLN A 78 -54.72 -33.13 6.06
N LEU A 79 -55.33 -33.38 4.89
CA LEU A 79 -54.92 -32.77 3.62
C LEU A 79 -55.14 -31.25 3.62
N GLU A 80 -56.26 -30.76 4.15
CA GLU A 80 -56.53 -29.32 4.30
C GLU A 80 -55.51 -28.65 5.24
N ARG A 81 -55.13 -29.33 6.33
CA ARG A 81 -54.03 -28.90 7.20
C ARG A 81 -52.69 -28.86 6.46
N LEU A 82 -52.36 -29.90 5.68
CA LEU A 82 -51.16 -29.92 4.86
C LEU A 82 -51.14 -28.77 3.84
N ALA A 83 -52.28 -28.51 3.19
CA ALA A 83 -52.43 -27.45 2.18
C ALA A 83 -52.30 -26.04 2.78
N THR A 84 -52.64 -25.88 4.06
CA THR A 84 -52.44 -24.63 4.81
C THR A 84 -51.05 -24.53 5.45
N GLY A 85 -50.15 -25.49 5.18
CA GLY A 85 -48.78 -25.50 5.68
C GLY A 85 -48.61 -26.10 7.07
N ASP A 86 -49.65 -26.67 7.68
CA ASP A 86 -49.55 -27.37 8.96
C ASP A 86 -48.98 -28.78 8.75
N LEU A 87 -47.69 -28.93 9.01
CA LEU A 87 -46.94 -30.18 8.91
C LEU A 87 -46.77 -30.86 10.28
N SER A 88 -47.57 -30.49 11.29
CA SER A 88 -47.57 -31.17 12.60
C SER A 88 -48.01 -32.64 12.48
N ALA A 89 -47.45 -33.51 13.30
CA ALA A 89 -47.83 -34.92 13.28
C ALA A 89 -49.28 -35.09 13.74
N THR A 90 -50.03 -35.91 13.01
CA THR A 90 -51.37 -36.33 13.43
C THR A 90 -51.36 -37.85 13.52
N GLU A 91 -51.48 -38.39 14.73
CA GLU A 91 -51.63 -39.83 14.90
C GLU A 91 -53.09 -40.22 14.65
N SER A 92 -53.33 -41.04 13.64
CA SER A 92 -54.65 -41.61 13.36
C SER A 92 -54.47 -43.02 12.84
N ARG A 93 -55.05 -43.99 13.54
CA ARG A 93 -55.03 -45.41 13.16
C ARG A 93 -56.45 -45.81 12.77
N TYR A 94 -56.62 -46.28 11.54
CA TYR A 94 -57.93 -46.66 11.02
C TYR A 94 -58.13 -48.17 11.11
N ALA A 95 -59.39 -48.61 11.20
CA ALA A 95 -59.71 -50.03 11.25
C ALA A 95 -59.44 -50.75 9.90
N SER A 96 -59.50 -50.04 8.76
CA SER A 96 -59.27 -50.63 7.44
C SER A 96 -57.82 -50.59 6.99
N ALA A 97 -57.38 -51.61 6.25
CA ALA A 97 -56.04 -51.67 5.68
C ALA A 97 -55.81 -50.59 4.60
N GLU A 98 -56.83 -50.27 3.79
CA GLU A 98 -56.74 -49.27 2.72
C GLU A 98 -56.55 -47.85 3.27
N PHE A 99 -57.31 -47.46 4.30
CA PHE A 99 -57.14 -46.15 4.95
C PHE A 99 -55.80 -46.03 5.67
N ASN A 100 -55.29 -47.13 6.26
CA ASN A 100 -53.95 -47.13 6.85
C ASN A 100 -52.85 -46.97 5.79
N ARG A 101 -53.01 -47.57 4.59
CA ARG A 101 -52.07 -47.36 3.48
C ARG A 101 -52.10 -45.91 2.96
N LEU A 102 -53.29 -45.32 2.85
CA LEU A 102 -53.45 -43.91 2.45
C LEU A 102 -52.85 -42.96 3.50
N GLN A 103 -53.10 -43.21 4.79
CA GLN A 103 -52.47 -42.49 5.89
C GLN A 103 -50.95 -42.58 5.82
N ALA A 104 -50.38 -43.77 5.58
CA ALA A 104 -48.94 -43.94 5.46
C ALA A 104 -48.34 -43.15 4.28
N ALA A 105 -49.05 -43.08 3.15
CA ALA A 105 -48.61 -42.26 2.00
C ALA A 105 -48.68 -40.75 2.30
N LEU A 106 -49.75 -40.28 2.95
CA LEU A 106 -49.88 -38.89 3.40
C LEU A 106 -48.79 -38.52 4.42
N GLU A 107 -48.50 -39.43 5.35
CA GLU A 107 -47.44 -39.24 6.34
C GLU A 107 -46.06 -39.20 5.68
N GLY A 108 -45.79 -40.08 4.71
CA GLY A 108 -44.56 -40.02 3.90
C GLY A 108 -44.41 -38.67 3.17
N MET A 109 -45.49 -38.15 2.59
CA MET A 109 -45.51 -36.84 1.94
C MET A 109 -45.27 -35.69 2.95
N ARG A 110 -45.92 -35.74 4.12
CA ARG A 110 -45.72 -34.78 5.22
C ARG A 110 -44.26 -34.76 5.68
N VAL A 111 -43.68 -35.93 5.92
CA VAL A 111 -42.28 -36.06 6.36
C VAL A 111 -41.33 -35.48 5.31
N ALA A 112 -41.51 -35.82 4.03
CA ALA A 112 -40.68 -35.29 2.94
C ALA A 112 -40.79 -33.77 2.77
N LEU A 113 -42.00 -33.20 2.91
CA LEU A 113 -42.22 -31.75 2.91
C LEU A 113 -41.57 -31.09 4.13
N SER A 114 -41.76 -31.66 5.33
CA SER A 114 -41.17 -31.18 6.58
C SER A 114 -39.64 -31.15 6.52
N GLU A 115 -39.01 -32.21 6.01
CA GLU A 115 -37.57 -32.22 5.79
C GLU A 115 -37.11 -31.18 4.76
N SER A 116 -37.86 -31.00 3.67
CA SER A 116 -37.53 -30.02 2.64
C SER A 116 -37.60 -28.59 3.18
N VAL A 117 -38.66 -28.25 3.93
CA VAL A 117 -38.79 -26.96 4.62
C VAL A 117 -37.66 -26.77 5.64
N LYS A 118 -37.31 -27.80 6.42
CA LYS A 118 -36.17 -27.75 7.36
C LYS A 118 -34.85 -27.48 6.65
N ARG A 119 -34.59 -28.13 5.51
CA ARG A 119 -33.39 -27.90 4.69
C ARG A 119 -33.34 -26.48 4.15
N VAL A 120 -34.45 -25.95 3.63
CA VAL A 120 -34.52 -24.56 3.14
C VAL A 120 -34.30 -23.57 4.28
N ARG A 121 -35.01 -23.69 5.42
CA ARG A 121 -34.81 -22.82 6.59
C ARG A 121 -33.35 -22.81 7.07
N LYS A 122 -32.71 -23.99 7.12
CA LYS A 122 -31.30 -24.12 7.51
C LYS A 122 -30.38 -23.44 6.52
N ALA A 123 -30.58 -23.64 5.21
CA ALA A 123 -29.79 -23.02 4.17
C ALA A 123 -29.93 -21.49 4.19
N SER A 124 -31.14 -20.96 4.34
CA SER A 124 -31.38 -19.52 4.47
C SER A 124 -30.70 -18.96 5.71
N SER A 125 -30.86 -19.57 6.89
CA SER A 125 -30.14 -19.12 8.11
C SER A 125 -28.61 -19.10 7.95
N GLN A 126 -28.05 -20.02 7.16
CA GLN A 126 -26.62 -20.01 6.82
C GLN A 126 -26.24 -18.88 5.86
N ILE A 127 -27.07 -18.59 4.86
CA ILE A 127 -26.89 -17.45 3.93
C ILE A 127 -26.97 -16.13 4.70
N ASP A 128 -27.94 -15.98 5.60
CA ASP A 128 -28.09 -14.81 6.48
C ASP A 128 -26.82 -14.56 7.32
N THR A 129 -26.36 -15.58 8.04
CA THR A 129 -25.12 -15.51 8.82
C THR A 129 -23.91 -15.20 7.95
N GLY A 130 -23.83 -15.79 6.75
CA GLY A 130 -22.77 -15.54 5.78
C GLY A 130 -22.78 -14.10 5.26
N SER A 131 -23.97 -13.56 4.99
CA SER A 131 -24.17 -12.19 4.51
C SER A 131 -23.77 -11.16 5.55
N HIS A 132 -24.12 -11.35 6.83
CA HIS A 132 -23.62 -10.49 7.91
C HIS A 132 -22.09 -10.49 8.03
N LYS A 133 -21.44 -11.65 7.86
CA LYS A 133 -19.97 -11.73 7.83
C LYS A 133 -19.37 -11.01 6.63
N LEU A 134 -19.97 -11.14 5.45
CA LEU A 134 -19.55 -10.41 4.26
C LEU A 134 -19.72 -8.90 4.43
N ALA A 135 -20.82 -8.44 5.04
CA ALA A 135 -21.06 -7.04 5.31
C ALA A 135 -19.99 -6.44 6.25
N ALA A 136 -19.66 -7.15 7.34
CA ALA A 136 -18.58 -6.77 8.23
C ALA A 136 -17.22 -6.75 7.52
N GLY A 137 -16.94 -7.74 6.66
CA GLY A 137 -15.74 -7.80 5.84
C GLY A 137 -15.62 -6.63 4.86
N ASN A 138 -16.71 -6.29 4.17
CA ASN A 138 -16.77 -5.15 3.25
C ASN A 138 -16.55 -3.82 3.99
N MET A 139 -17.10 -3.66 5.20
CA MET A 139 -16.87 -2.46 6.01
C MET A 139 -15.40 -2.34 6.43
N ASN A 140 -14.75 -3.45 6.79
CA ASN A 140 -13.31 -3.44 7.07
C ASN A 140 -12.48 -3.10 5.81
N LEU A 141 -12.86 -3.65 4.65
CA LEU A 141 -12.20 -3.34 3.39
C LEU A 141 -12.37 -1.87 3.00
N ALA A 142 -13.55 -1.28 3.26
CA ALA A 142 -13.80 0.15 3.05
C ALA A 142 -12.83 1.00 3.86
N VAL A 143 -12.73 0.76 5.18
CA VAL A 143 -11.83 1.49 6.08
C VAL A 143 -10.37 1.36 5.65
N ARG A 144 -9.94 0.15 5.24
CA ARG A 144 -8.57 -0.06 4.74
C ARG A 144 -8.31 0.65 3.43
N THR A 145 -9.30 0.69 2.54
CA THR A 145 -9.19 1.38 1.24
C THR A 145 -9.07 2.89 1.46
N GLU A 146 -9.87 3.46 2.35
CA GLU A 146 -9.79 4.88 2.73
C GLU A 146 -8.44 5.22 3.38
N SER A 147 -7.96 4.42 4.33
CA SER A 147 -6.64 4.60 4.93
C SER A 147 -5.50 4.47 3.92
N THR A 148 -5.65 3.61 2.91
CA THR A 148 -4.66 3.46 1.83
C THR A 148 -4.64 4.71 0.95
N ALA A 149 -5.81 5.27 0.61
CA ALA A 149 -5.90 6.50 -0.16
C ALA A 149 -5.21 7.68 0.56
N THR A 150 -5.46 7.87 1.86
CA THR A 150 -4.76 8.89 2.67
C THR A 150 -3.24 8.67 2.69
N SER A 151 -2.80 7.42 2.80
CA SER A 151 -1.36 7.09 2.79
C SER A 151 -0.72 7.37 1.42
N LEU A 152 -1.46 7.14 0.33
CA LEU A 152 -1.02 7.46 -1.03
C LEU A 152 -0.91 8.97 -1.25
N GLU A 153 -1.86 9.76 -0.73
CA GLU A 153 -1.78 11.23 -0.78
C GLU A 153 -0.53 11.76 -0.06
N GLN A 154 -0.25 11.26 1.15
CA GLN A 154 0.96 11.63 1.90
C GLN A 154 2.25 11.21 1.17
N THR A 155 2.22 10.03 0.54
CA THR A 155 3.36 9.53 -0.24
C THR A 155 3.58 10.38 -1.49
N ALA A 156 2.52 10.76 -2.20
CA ALA A 156 2.57 11.65 -3.35
C ALA A 156 3.15 13.03 -2.97
N ALA A 157 2.65 13.64 -1.89
CA ALA A 157 3.20 14.90 -1.38
C ALA A 157 4.69 14.79 -1.00
N SER A 158 5.09 13.68 -0.38
CA SER A 158 6.49 13.41 -0.05
C SER A 158 7.36 13.26 -1.30
N ILE A 159 6.83 12.62 -2.34
CA ILE A 159 7.49 12.48 -3.65
C ILE A 159 7.67 13.83 -4.33
N GLU A 160 6.66 14.71 -4.30
CA GLU A 160 6.80 16.06 -4.85
C GLU A 160 7.90 16.86 -4.15
N GLN A 161 7.94 16.80 -2.80
CA GLN A 161 8.99 17.46 -2.02
C GLN A 161 10.38 16.87 -2.31
N LEU A 162 10.48 15.54 -2.43
CA LEU A 162 11.73 14.87 -2.80
C LEU A 162 12.18 15.26 -4.21
N THR A 163 11.25 15.32 -5.17
CA THR A 163 11.52 15.75 -6.55
C THR A 163 12.08 17.17 -6.58
N ALA A 164 11.46 18.08 -5.84
CA ALA A 164 11.93 19.46 -5.72
C ALA A 164 13.34 19.53 -5.12
N THR A 165 13.61 18.76 -4.07
CA THR A 165 14.92 18.73 -3.41
C THR A 165 16.01 18.14 -4.31
N VAL A 166 15.71 17.05 -5.03
CA VAL A 166 16.65 16.42 -5.98
C VAL A 166 16.96 17.37 -7.15
N LYS A 167 15.95 18.06 -7.68
CA LYS A 167 16.16 19.09 -8.71
C LYS A 167 17.04 20.23 -8.19
N GLN A 168 16.77 20.73 -7.00
CA GLN A 168 17.57 21.77 -6.37
C GLN A 168 19.02 21.31 -6.14
N ASN A 169 19.25 20.05 -5.76
CA ASN A 169 20.60 19.49 -5.61
C ASN A 169 21.36 19.46 -6.95
N ALA A 170 20.69 19.07 -8.04
CA ALA A 170 21.29 19.08 -9.38
C ALA A 170 21.66 20.50 -9.81
N GLU A 171 20.77 21.48 -9.58
CA GLU A 171 21.04 22.90 -9.86
C GLU A 171 22.20 23.44 -9.00
N ASN A 172 22.20 23.15 -7.69
CA ASN A 172 23.27 23.54 -6.77
C ASN A 172 24.62 22.95 -7.18
N ALA A 173 24.67 21.67 -7.59
CA ALA A 173 25.88 21.05 -8.10
C ALA A 173 26.38 21.74 -9.38
N GLY A 174 25.46 22.14 -10.27
CA GLY A 174 25.78 22.93 -11.45
C GLY A 174 26.36 24.31 -11.12
N GLN A 175 25.77 25.02 -10.15
CA GLN A 175 26.28 26.32 -9.69
C GLN A 175 27.65 26.19 -9.01
N ALA A 176 27.81 25.19 -8.14
CA ALA A 176 29.08 24.90 -7.48
C ALA A 176 30.19 24.56 -8.49
N HIS A 177 29.86 23.83 -9.57
CA HIS A 177 30.80 23.57 -10.65
C HIS A 177 31.27 24.86 -11.35
N GLN A 178 30.35 25.81 -11.62
CA GLN A 178 30.71 27.10 -12.20
C GLN A 178 31.58 27.93 -11.26
N LEU A 179 31.26 27.94 -9.96
CA LEU A 179 32.06 28.64 -8.96
C LEU A 179 33.46 28.04 -8.84
N ALA A 180 33.57 26.71 -8.79
CA ALA A 180 34.85 26.00 -8.79
C ALA A 180 35.71 26.42 -9.99
N LYS A 181 35.12 26.50 -11.20
CA LYS A 181 35.84 26.97 -12.38
C LYS A 181 36.38 28.40 -12.21
N LEU A 182 35.59 29.33 -11.67
CA LEU A 182 36.04 30.70 -11.41
C LEU A 182 37.19 30.76 -10.39
N VAL A 183 37.16 29.90 -9.38
CA VAL A 183 38.25 29.80 -8.38
C VAL A 183 39.51 29.24 -9.05
N SER A 184 39.39 28.22 -9.90
CA SER A 184 40.52 27.67 -10.68
C SER A 184 41.16 28.75 -11.55
N ASP A 185 40.37 29.49 -12.33
CA ASP A 185 40.86 30.58 -13.18
C ASP A 185 41.56 31.68 -12.34
N THR A 186 41.11 31.90 -11.11
CA THR A 186 41.72 32.88 -10.18
C THR A 186 43.05 32.36 -9.61
N ALA A 187 43.13 31.08 -9.26
CA ALA A 187 44.35 30.43 -8.80
C ALA A 187 45.42 30.43 -9.89
N ASP A 188 45.05 30.12 -11.14
CA ASP A 188 45.96 30.14 -12.30
C ASP A 188 46.56 31.54 -12.51
N ARG A 189 45.72 32.59 -12.46
CA ARG A 189 46.19 33.99 -12.53
C ARG A 189 47.05 34.37 -11.33
N GLY A 190 46.76 33.84 -10.15
CA GLY A 190 47.58 34.02 -8.95
C GLY A 190 48.97 33.42 -9.12
N SER A 191 49.04 32.20 -9.66
CA SER A 191 50.29 31.49 -9.96
C SER A 191 51.13 32.26 -10.98
N GLU A 192 50.52 32.77 -12.07
CA GLU A 192 51.21 33.61 -13.06
C GLU A 192 51.82 34.88 -12.43
N MET A 193 51.07 35.56 -11.54
CA MET A 193 51.56 36.74 -10.84
C MET A 193 52.72 36.43 -9.89
N VAL A 194 52.67 35.28 -9.21
CA VAL A 194 53.78 34.81 -8.36
C VAL A 194 55.03 34.53 -9.19
N CYS A 195 54.89 33.86 -10.33
CA CYS A 195 56.02 33.64 -11.25
C CYS A 195 56.65 34.96 -11.69
N TYR A 196 55.83 35.98 -11.99
CA TYR A 196 56.32 37.30 -12.34
C TYR A 196 57.07 37.98 -11.17
N VAL A 197 56.58 37.84 -9.94
CA VAL A 197 57.28 38.36 -8.73
C VAL A 197 58.64 37.68 -8.55
N ILE A 198 58.72 36.35 -8.70
CA ILE A 198 59.98 35.60 -8.61
C ILE A 198 60.97 36.08 -9.69
N GLU A 199 60.50 36.29 -10.92
CA GLU A 199 61.33 36.83 -11.99
C GLU A 199 61.89 38.22 -11.64
N LYS A 200 61.07 39.11 -11.08
CA LYS A 200 61.50 40.44 -10.67
C LYS A 200 62.47 40.42 -9.50
N MET A 201 62.28 39.53 -8.53
CA MET A 201 63.24 39.32 -7.44
C MET A 201 64.61 38.86 -7.97
N ARG A 202 64.62 37.99 -8.99
CA ARG A 202 65.85 37.58 -9.69
C ARG A 202 66.52 38.74 -10.41
N ASP A 203 65.76 39.61 -11.09
CA ASP A 203 66.29 40.82 -11.74
C ASP A 203 66.92 41.80 -10.73
N ILE A 204 66.27 41.98 -9.57
CA ILE A 204 66.76 42.83 -8.48
C ILE A 204 68.05 42.22 -7.90
N SER A 205 68.06 40.92 -7.60
CA SER A 205 69.24 40.21 -7.10
C SER A 205 70.43 40.35 -8.06
N GLY A 206 70.21 40.15 -9.36
CA GLY A 206 71.25 40.36 -10.39
C GLY A 206 71.74 41.81 -10.48
N SER A 207 70.88 42.79 -10.20
CA SER A 207 71.26 44.21 -10.17
C SER A 207 72.05 44.56 -8.91
N SER A 208 71.65 44.02 -7.75
CA SER A 208 72.38 44.17 -6.48
C SER A 208 73.79 43.55 -6.53
N ASN A 209 73.95 42.39 -7.19
CA ASN A 209 75.26 41.79 -7.41
C ASN A 209 76.18 42.70 -8.24
N ARG A 210 75.66 43.28 -9.34
CA ARG A 210 76.42 44.24 -10.15
C ARG A 210 76.83 45.48 -9.36
N ILE A 211 75.96 45.98 -8.47
CA ILE A 211 76.31 47.10 -7.58
C ILE A 211 77.42 46.69 -6.61
N ALA A 212 77.34 45.49 -6.03
CA ALA A 212 78.38 44.98 -5.13
C ALA A 212 79.76 44.89 -5.82
N ASP A 213 79.80 44.43 -7.08
CA ASP A 213 81.02 44.41 -7.90
C ASP A 213 81.59 45.82 -8.12
N ILE A 214 80.74 46.79 -8.46
CA ILE A 214 81.14 48.19 -8.66
C ILE A 214 81.69 48.79 -7.36
N LEU A 215 81.05 48.51 -6.21
CA LEU A 215 81.56 48.94 -4.90
C LEU A 215 82.90 48.30 -4.56
N GLY A 216 83.16 47.07 -5.03
CA GLY A 216 84.48 46.44 -4.98
C GLY A 216 85.54 47.27 -5.70
N VAL A 217 85.24 47.75 -6.91
CA VAL A 217 86.14 48.59 -7.70
C VAL A 217 86.34 49.97 -7.03
N ILE A 218 85.29 50.60 -6.52
CA ILE A 218 85.37 51.92 -5.85
C ILE A 218 86.24 51.85 -4.59
N ASP A 219 86.07 50.81 -3.78
CA ASP A 219 86.89 50.55 -2.60
C ASP A 219 88.37 50.35 -2.99
N GLY A 220 88.62 49.64 -4.10
CA GLY A 220 89.95 49.52 -4.70
C GLY A 220 90.55 50.85 -5.16
N ILE A 221 89.77 51.73 -5.81
CA ILE A 221 90.19 53.07 -6.23
C ILE A 221 90.49 53.94 -5.01
N ALA A 222 89.65 53.91 -3.98
CA ALA A 222 89.84 54.65 -2.74
C ALA A 222 91.14 54.21 -2.04
N PHE A 223 91.39 52.89 -1.97
CA PHE A 223 92.64 52.35 -1.45
C PHE A 223 93.86 52.82 -2.24
N GLN A 224 93.83 52.72 -3.58
CA GLN A 224 94.91 53.20 -4.45
C GLN A 224 95.17 54.71 -4.27
N THR A 225 94.10 55.51 -4.18
CA THR A 225 94.17 56.97 -3.97
C THR A 225 94.79 57.29 -2.60
N ASN A 226 94.43 56.54 -1.56
CA ASN A 226 95.01 56.68 -0.23
C ASN A 226 96.52 56.38 -0.23
N ILE A 227 96.98 55.36 -0.97
CA ILE A 227 98.42 55.05 -1.13
C ILE A 227 99.13 56.14 -1.94
N LEU A 228 98.55 56.61 -3.04
CA LEU A 228 99.09 57.72 -3.86
C LEU A 228 99.25 59.00 -3.03
N ALA A 229 98.24 59.34 -2.23
CA ALA A 229 98.24 60.51 -1.36
C ALA A 229 99.25 60.39 -0.21
N LEU A 230 99.45 59.17 0.32
CA LEU A 230 100.50 58.89 1.28
C LEU A 230 101.89 59.10 0.66
N ASN A 231 102.13 58.54 -0.52
CA ASN A 231 103.40 58.71 -1.25
C ASN A 231 103.67 60.19 -1.56
N ALA A 232 102.65 60.95 -1.99
CA ALA A 232 102.75 62.38 -2.24
C ALA A 232 103.04 63.18 -0.96
N SER A 233 102.40 62.84 0.17
CA SER A 233 102.69 63.44 1.48
C SER A 233 104.15 63.22 1.90
N VAL A 234 104.69 62.02 1.65
CA VAL A 234 106.09 61.67 1.95
C VAL A 234 107.06 62.48 1.08
N GLU A 235 106.82 62.58 -0.23
CA GLU A 235 107.69 63.34 -1.14
C GLU A 235 107.60 64.86 -0.88
N ALA A 236 106.41 65.36 -0.52
CA ALA A 236 106.22 66.75 -0.09
C ALA A 236 107.00 67.07 1.21
N ALA A 237 107.03 66.15 2.18
CA ALA A 237 107.86 66.30 3.37
C ALA A 237 109.36 66.30 3.03
N ARG A 238 109.77 65.53 2.03
CA ARG A 238 111.15 65.47 1.53
C ARG A 238 111.62 66.76 0.87
N ALA A 239 110.71 67.51 0.24
CA ALA A 239 110.97 68.81 -0.38
C ALA A 239 111.08 69.99 0.62
N GLY A 240 110.89 69.75 1.93
CA GLY A 240 111.03 70.76 2.99
C GLY A 240 110.00 71.89 2.88
N GLU A 241 110.42 73.13 3.12
CA GLU A 241 109.51 74.30 3.13
C GLU A 241 108.81 74.54 1.77
N GLN A 242 109.41 74.14 0.65
CA GLN A 242 108.81 74.27 -0.68
C GLN A 242 107.67 73.27 -0.92
N GLY A 243 107.60 72.19 -0.14
CA GLY A 243 106.59 71.14 -0.25
C GLY A 243 105.38 71.32 0.68
N ARG A 244 105.35 72.32 1.57
CA ARG A 244 104.28 72.47 2.58
C ARG A 244 102.87 72.56 1.98
N GLY A 245 102.70 73.28 0.88
CA GLY A 245 101.41 73.38 0.19
C GLY A 245 100.96 72.03 -0.38
N PHE A 246 101.88 71.26 -0.96
CA PHE A 246 101.60 69.93 -1.51
C PHE A 246 101.30 68.91 -0.40
N ALA A 247 101.95 69.00 0.76
CA ALA A 247 101.68 68.13 1.90
C ALA A 247 100.25 68.29 2.43
N VAL A 248 99.72 69.53 2.48
CA VAL A 248 98.34 69.79 2.90
C VAL A 248 97.35 69.19 1.90
N VAL A 249 97.56 69.40 0.60
CA VAL A 249 96.70 68.82 -0.45
C VAL A 249 96.74 67.29 -0.40
N ALA A 250 97.93 66.69 -0.24
CA ALA A 250 98.06 65.25 -0.12
C ALA A 250 97.36 64.69 1.14
N GLY A 251 97.39 65.42 2.26
CA GLY A 251 96.60 65.09 3.46
C GLY A 251 95.09 65.12 3.22
N GLU A 252 94.60 66.13 2.51
CA GLU A 252 93.17 66.27 2.18
C GLU A 252 92.70 65.18 1.21
N VAL A 253 93.50 64.86 0.18
CA VAL A 253 93.21 63.76 -0.75
C VAL A 253 93.18 62.42 -0.02
N ARG A 254 94.08 62.22 0.95
CA ARG A 254 94.10 61.01 1.78
C ARG A 254 92.84 60.90 2.64
N ASN A 255 92.40 62.00 3.26
CA ASN A 255 91.17 62.05 4.05
C ASN A 255 89.95 61.72 3.16
N LEU A 256 89.85 62.34 1.99
CA LEU A 256 88.78 62.09 1.02
C LEU A 256 88.75 60.63 0.55
N ALA A 257 89.91 60.03 0.33
CA ALA A 257 90.03 58.61 -0.03
C ALA A 257 89.54 57.70 1.11
N SER A 258 89.91 57.97 2.36
CA SER A 258 89.41 57.23 3.54
C SER A 258 87.89 57.34 3.68
N ARG A 259 87.34 58.55 3.52
CA ARG A 259 85.88 58.79 3.57
C ARG A 259 85.14 58.07 2.43
N SER A 260 85.75 57.99 1.24
CA SER A 260 85.18 57.27 0.10
C SER A 260 85.15 55.76 0.35
N ALA A 261 86.19 55.19 0.95
CA ALA A 261 86.23 53.77 1.32
C ALA A 261 85.19 53.42 2.40
N GLU A 262 85.04 54.30 3.41
CA GLU A 262 84.03 54.14 4.46
C GLU A 262 82.60 54.17 3.89
N ALA A 263 82.30 55.16 3.03
CA ALA A 263 81.01 55.25 2.34
C ALA A 263 80.76 54.02 1.43
N ALA A 264 81.77 53.56 0.69
CA ALA A 264 81.65 52.36 -0.14
C ALA A 264 81.34 51.11 0.70
N LYS A 265 81.94 50.99 1.89
CA LYS A 265 81.66 49.90 2.84
C LYS A 265 80.24 49.97 3.39
N GLU A 266 79.76 51.15 3.78
CA GLU A 266 78.38 51.33 4.25
C GLU A 266 77.36 50.94 3.18
N ILE A 267 77.56 51.40 1.93
CA ILE A 267 76.68 51.02 0.81
C ILE A 267 76.76 49.50 0.56
N ARG A 268 77.95 48.88 0.68
CA ARG A 268 78.11 47.43 0.52
C ARG A 268 77.28 46.66 1.55
N THR A 269 77.25 47.12 2.81
CA THR A 269 76.39 46.53 3.85
C THR A 269 74.91 46.65 3.47
N LEU A 270 74.44 47.83 3.08
CA LEU A 270 73.04 48.03 2.67
C LEU A 270 72.63 47.16 1.47
N ILE A 271 73.55 46.96 0.52
CA ILE A 271 73.32 46.06 -0.62
C ILE A 271 73.28 44.59 -0.18
N GLY A 272 74.11 44.19 0.78
CA GLY A 272 74.05 42.86 1.39
C GLY A 272 72.71 42.60 2.09
N ASP A 273 72.24 43.56 2.89
CA ASP A 273 70.94 43.48 3.56
C ASP A 273 69.80 43.42 2.54
N SER A 274 69.87 44.21 1.47
CA SER A 274 68.89 44.19 0.38
C SER A 274 68.86 42.83 -0.34
N GLN A 275 70.02 42.19 -0.55
CA GLN A 275 70.08 40.84 -1.13
C GLN A 275 69.41 39.79 -0.23
N ALA A 276 69.63 39.86 1.08
CA ALA A 276 68.99 38.96 2.04
C ALA A 276 67.46 39.10 1.99
N GLN A 277 66.94 40.33 1.97
CA GLN A 277 65.50 40.61 1.87
C GLN A 277 64.89 40.12 0.55
N VAL A 278 65.61 40.27 -0.57
CA VAL A 278 65.17 39.77 -1.88
C VAL A 278 65.14 38.23 -1.90
N HIS A 279 66.10 37.58 -1.25
CA HIS A 279 66.10 36.12 -1.14
C HIS A 279 64.92 35.61 -0.33
N GLU A 280 64.68 36.19 0.85
CA GLU A 280 63.51 35.88 1.69
C GLU A 280 62.20 36.13 0.92
N GLY A 281 62.09 37.25 0.21
CA GLY A 281 60.93 37.56 -0.62
C GLY A 281 60.71 36.57 -1.77
N SER A 282 61.79 36.06 -2.37
CA SER A 282 61.72 35.02 -3.41
C SER A 282 61.23 33.68 -2.84
N ASP A 283 61.70 33.30 -1.64
CA ASP A 283 61.29 32.06 -0.99
C ASP A 283 59.81 32.11 -0.57
N LEU A 284 59.35 33.23 -0.02
CA LEU A 284 57.94 33.46 0.30
C LEU A 284 57.04 33.43 -0.95
N ALA A 285 57.51 34.03 -2.05
CA ALA A 285 56.80 33.98 -3.32
C ALA A 285 56.70 32.53 -3.84
N MET A 286 57.77 31.75 -3.75
CA MET A 286 57.75 30.34 -4.15
C MET A 286 56.71 29.53 -3.37
N GLN A 287 56.68 29.66 -2.04
CA GLN A 287 55.68 29.01 -1.18
C GLN A 287 54.24 29.44 -1.52
N ALA A 288 54.04 30.73 -1.82
CA ALA A 288 52.74 31.21 -2.27
C ALA A 288 52.32 30.57 -3.61
N GLY A 289 53.27 30.34 -4.52
CA GLY A 289 53.04 29.62 -5.78
C GLY A 289 52.60 28.17 -5.56
N GLU A 290 53.33 27.44 -4.71
CA GLU A 290 52.96 26.06 -4.33
C GLU A 290 51.55 25.99 -3.73
N THR A 291 51.18 26.97 -2.89
CA THR A 291 49.83 27.04 -2.31
C THR A 291 48.75 27.28 -3.38
N MET A 292 49.03 28.08 -4.42
CA MET A 292 48.08 28.27 -5.53
C MET A 292 47.87 26.97 -6.32
N ASP A 293 48.94 26.20 -6.54
CA ASP A 293 48.87 24.90 -7.22
C ASP A 293 48.08 23.86 -6.38
N GLU A 294 48.23 23.87 -5.06
CA GLU A 294 47.41 23.06 -4.15
C GLU A 294 45.92 23.42 -4.26
N ILE A 295 45.58 24.72 -4.25
CA ILE A 295 44.20 25.19 -4.43
C ILE A 295 43.62 24.70 -5.76
N ALA A 296 44.37 24.82 -6.87
CA ALA A 296 43.91 24.36 -8.17
C ALA A 296 43.60 22.85 -8.18
N ASN A 297 44.44 22.05 -7.51
CA ASN A 297 44.22 20.61 -7.36
C ASN A 297 42.97 20.27 -6.53
N GLU A 298 42.74 20.96 -5.41
CA GLU A 298 41.53 20.75 -4.58
C GLU A 298 40.25 21.14 -5.34
N VAL A 299 40.29 22.24 -6.10
CA VAL A 299 39.18 22.70 -6.94
C VAL A 299 38.85 21.71 -8.06
N MET A 300 39.86 21.06 -8.64
CA MET A 300 39.66 19.98 -9.62
C MET A 300 38.95 18.76 -8.99
N GLN A 301 39.31 18.39 -7.76
CA GLN A 301 38.61 17.32 -7.03
C GLN A 301 37.16 17.71 -6.73
N MET A 302 36.92 18.94 -6.25
CA MET A 302 35.58 19.47 -6.02
C MET A 302 34.72 19.43 -7.29
N THR A 303 35.29 19.82 -8.42
CA THR A 303 34.64 19.76 -9.74
C THR A 303 34.20 18.34 -10.10
N THR A 304 35.04 17.34 -9.78
CA THR A 304 34.71 15.93 -10.02
C THR A 304 33.56 15.47 -9.13
N LEU A 305 33.58 15.80 -7.85
CA LEU A 305 32.49 15.50 -6.92
C LEU A 305 31.17 16.14 -7.33
N MET A 306 31.18 17.40 -7.78
CA MET A 306 29.97 18.07 -8.25
C MET A 306 29.37 17.39 -9.48
N ARG A 307 30.21 16.86 -10.38
CA ARG A 307 29.75 16.08 -11.54
C ARG A 307 29.08 14.78 -11.11
N GLU A 308 29.65 14.08 -10.12
CA GLU A 308 29.06 12.86 -9.56
C GLU A 308 27.73 13.15 -8.87
N ILE A 309 27.63 14.22 -8.09
CA ILE A 309 26.38 14.65 -7.45
C ILE A 309 25.31 14.98 -8.50
N ALA A 310 25.66 15.72 -9.55
CA ALA A 310 24.72 16.03 -10.63
C ALA A 310 24.21 14.75 -11.32
N SER A 311 25.11 13.81 -11.61
CA SER A 311 24.74 12.53 -12.22
C SER A 311 23.85 11.69 -11.29
N ALA A 312 24.19 11.61 -10.00
CA ALA A 312 23.40 10.88 -9.00
C ALA A 312 22.01 11.51 -8.81
N SER A 313 21.93 12.84 -8.79
CA SER A 313 20.65 13.57 -8.71
C SER A 313 19.78 13.31 -9.93
N GLN A 314 20.37 13.25 -11.13
CA GLN A 314 19.64 12.90 -12.35
C GLN A 314 19.07 11.46 -12.28
N GLU A 315 19.85 10.50 -11.79
CA GLU A 315 19.39 9.12 -11.63
C GLU A 315 18.30 9.01 -10.55
N GLN A 316 18.44 9.72 -9.43
CA GLN A 316 17.39 9.84 -8.41
C GLN A 316 16.10 10.40 -9.00
N SER A 317 16.17 11.42 -9.86
CA SER A 317 14.99 11.98 -10.52
C SER A 317 14.26 10.95 -11.37
N ARG A 318 14.99 10.09 -12.09
CA ARG A 318 14.40 8.99 -12.89
C ARG A 318 13.78 7.92 -11.99
N GLY A 319 14.45 7.58 -10.89
CA GLY A 319 13.90 6.66 -9.89
C GLY A 319 12.60 7.20 -9.27
N ILE A 320 12.53 8.49 -8.97
CA ILE A 320 11.33 9.13 -8.45
C ILE A 320 10.18 9.10 -9.47
N GLU A 321 10.47 9.32 -10.76
CA GLU A 321 9.47 9.21 -11.82
C GLU A 321 8.84 7.80 -11.88
N GLN A 322 9.66 6.75 -11.72
CA GLN A 322 9.16 5.36 -11.63
C GLN A 322 8.29 5.12 -10.40
N VAL A 323 8.68 5.68 -9.24
CA VAL A 323 7.87 5.59 -8.02
C VAL A 323 6.54 6.32 -8.20
N ASN A 324 6.53 7.47 -8.88
CA ASN A 324 5.30 8.22 -9.16
C ASN A 324 4.32 7.39 -10.02
N VAL A 325 4.81 6.70 -11.06
CA VAL A 325 3.99 5.77 -11.84
C VAL A 325 3.41 4.66 -10.96
N ALA A 326 4.21 4.08 -10.06
CA ALA A 326 3.73 3.04 -9.15
C ALA A 326 2.65 3.56 -8.18
N VAL A 327 2.82 4.77 -7.63
CA VAL A 327 1.82 5.42 -6.76
C VAL A 327 0.51 5.69 -7.51
N SER A 328 0.59 6.16 -8.76
CA SER A 328 -0.60 6.35 -9.61
C SER A 328 -1.35 5.04 -9.86
N GLN A 329 -0.64 3.93 -10.06
CA GLN A 329 -1.28 2.62 -10.24
C GLN A 329 -1.87 2.07 -8.94
N MET A 330 -1.27 2.37 -7.79
CA MET A 330 -1.85 2.04 -6.48
C MET A 330 -3.12 2.86 -6.22
N ASP A 331 -3.16 4.13 -6.62
CA ASP A 331 -4.36 4.96 -6.54
C ASP A 331 -5.51 4.38 -7.39
N GLU A 332 -5.23 3.99 -8.64
CA GLU A 332 -6.21 3.31 -9.49
C GLU A 332 -6.77 2.03 -8.82
N THR A 333 -5.89 1.24 -8.21
CA THR A 333 -6.29 0.03 -7.47
C THR A 333 -7.14 0.36 -6.25
N ALA A 334 -6.82 1.43 -5.52
CA ALA A 334 -7.62 1.89 -4.38
C ALA A 334 -9.03 2.33 -4.83
N GLN A 335 -9.13 3.04 -5.95
CA GLN A 335 -10.43 3.42 -6.55
C GLN A 335 -11.23 2.20 -7.01
N GLN A 336 -10.58 1.22 -7.65
CA GLN A 336 -11.22 -0.04 -8.02
C GLN A 336 -11.72 -0.81 -6.79
N ASN A 337 -10.93 -0.86 -5.72
CA ASN A 337 -11.35 -1.46 -4.46
C ASN A 337 -12.56 -0.76 -3.85
N ALA A 338 -12.61 0.58 -3.89
CA ALA A 338 -13.77 1.33 -3.43
C ALA A 338 -15.04 0.99 -4.22
N ALA A 339 -14.93 0.88 -5.55
CA ALA A 339 -16.03 0.45 -6.41
C ALA A 339 -16.47 -1.01 -6.11
N LEU A 340 -15.51 -1.91 -5.92
CA LEU A 340 -15.77 -3.31 -5.55
C LEU A 340 -16.46 -3.42 -4.18
N VAL A 341 -16.05 -2.61 -3.20
CA VAL A 341 -16.71 -2.53 -1.89
C VAL A 341 -18.17 -2.11 -2.04
N GLN A 342 -18.46 -1.11 -2.87
CA GLN A 342 -19.84 -0.69 -3.13
C GLN A 342 -20.67 -1.80 -3.78
N GLN A 343 -20.16 -2.42 -4.84
CA GLN A 343 -20.84 -3.54 -5.51
C GLN A 343 -21.05 -4.74 -4.58
N SER A 344 -20.01 -5.13 -3.84
CA SER A 344 -20.05 -6.24 -2.89
C SER A 344 -21.03 -5.97 -1.76
N SER A 345 -21.11 -4.73 -1.27
CA SER A 345 -22.08 -4.34 -0.23
C SER A 345 -23.52 -4.42 -0.74
N ALA A 346 -23.78 -3.97 -1.96
CA ALA A 346 -25.10 -4.10 -2.59
C ALA A 346 -25.50 -5.58 -2.80
N ALA A 347 -24.57 -6.41 -3.29
CA ALA A 347 -24.81 -7.84 -3.47
C ALA A 347 -25.07 -8.56 -2.13
N THR A 348 -24.31 -8.21 -1.09
CA THR A 348 -24.48 -8.76 0.25
C THR A 348 -25.84 -8.41 0.85
N ARG A 349 -26.29 -7.15 0.68
CA ARG A 349 -27.62 -6.73 1.13
C ARG A 349 -28.74 -7.46 0.37
N SER A 350 -28.58 -7.70 -0.93
CA SER A 350 -29.54 -8.50 -1.69
C SER A 350 -29.62 -9.95 -1.21
N LEU A 351 -28.48 -10.56 -0.82
CA LEU A 351 -28.46 -11.91 -0.24
C LEU A 351 -29.16 -11.95 1.12
N GLU A 352 -28.95 -10.93 1.96
CA GLU A 352 -29.65 -10.76 3.24
C GLU A 352 -31.17 -10.67 3.05
N GLU A 353 -31.63 -9.80 2.14
CA GLU A 353 -33.05 -9.64 1.79
C GLU A 353 -33.66 -10.95 1.24
N GLN A 354 -32.98 -11.64 0.32
CA GLN A 354 -33.45 -12.91 -0.23
C GLN A 354 -33.51 -14.03 0.81
N SER A 355 -32.52 -14.07 1.71
CA SER A 355 -32.51 -15.03 2.81
C SER A 355 -33.67 -14.80 3.77
N GLN A 356 -33.91 -13.55 4.16
CA GLN A 356 -35.01 -13.17 5.03
C GLN A 356 -36.37 -13.48 4.39
N ALA A 357 -36.54 -13.18 3.09
CA ALA A 357 -37.75 -13.53 2.35
C ALA A 357 -37.99 -15.06 2.31
N LEU A 358 -36.94 -15.88 2.17
CA LEU A 358 -37.05 -17.34 2.25
C LEU A 358 -37.42 -17.83 3.65
N ILE A 359 -36.85 -17.23 4.71
CA ILE A 359 -37.19 -17.55 6.10
C ILE A 359 -38.67 -17.24 6.36
N GLU A 360 -39.15 -16.07 5.93
CA GLU A 360 -40.54 -15.65 6.04
C GLU A 360 -41.49 -16.55 5.24
N ALA A 361 -41.17 -16.86 3.98
CA ALA A 361 -41.97 -17.78 3.17
C ALA A 361 -42.03 -19.18 3.80
N MET A 362 -40.93 -19.66 4.37
CA MET A 362 -40.90 -20.94 5.07
C MET A 362 -41.59 -20.88 6.43
N SER A 363 -41.77 -19.70 7.05
CA SER A 363 -42.41 -19.52 8.36
C SER A 363 -43.90 -19.89 8.36
N ALA A 364 -44.56 -19.77 7.20
CA ALA A 364 -45.94 -20.20 6.99
C ALA A 364 -46.15 -21.70 7.26
N PHE A 365 -45.10 -22.52 7.09
CA PHE A 365 -45.15 -23.94 7.38
C PHE A 365 -44.94 -24.21 8.88
N LYS A 366 -45.94 -24.78 9.56
CA LYS A 366 -45.82 -25.21 10.96
C LYS A 366 -45.14 -26.56 11.02
N LEU A 367 -43.91 -26.58 11.50
CA LEU A 367 -43.18 -27.81 11.76
C LEU A 367 -43.49 -28.29 13.17
N GLN A 368 -43.45 -29.61 13.36
CA GLN A 368 -43.47 -30.18 14.70
C GLN A 368 -42.23 -29.70 15.48
N THR A 369 -42.46 -28.85 16.48
CA THR A 369 -41.46 -28.54 17.49
C THR A 369 -41.16 -29.82 18.27
N ALA A 370 -39.88 -30.16 18.35
CA ALA A 370 -39.39 -31.31 19.11
C ALA A 370 -39.70 -31.18 20.60
#